data_AF-A0A927PX79-F1
#
_entry.id   AF-A0A927PX79-F1
#
_cell.length_a   1.000
_cell.length_b   1.000
_cell.length_c   1.000
_cell.angle_alpha   90.00
_cell.angle_beta   90.00
_cell.angle_gamma   90.00
#
_symmetry.space_group_name_H-M   'P 1'
#
loop_
_entity.id
_entity.type
_entity.pdbx_description
1 polymer ?
#
loop_
_entity_poly.entity_id
_entity_poly.type
_entity_poly.pdbx_seq_one_letter_code
_entity_poly.pdbx_strand_id
1 'polypeptide(L)'
;MRLYLGAVVPNEGARRFAAWLNAVSSAHAAKALGAIGVDAMHVDRMITGELVPGQRQRFDIARATGHAVLVRDWSQPAFGRWGDPVPARRMRRAA
;
A
#
# COMPACT_ATOMS: atom_id res chain seq x y z
N MET A 1 -6.85 13.34 0.83
CA MET A 1 -5.77 13.05 1.80
C MET A 1 -4.46 13.50 1.19
N ARG A 2 -3.60 14.24 1.91
CA ARG A 2 -2.26 14.64 1.44
C ARG A 2 -1.24 13.70 2.09
N LEU A 3 -0.43 13.04 1.29
CA LEU A 3 0.58 12.09 1.76
C LEU A 3 1.90 12.82 1.99
N TYR A 4 2.51 12.63 3.16
CA TYR A 4 3.88 13.07 3.41
C TYR A 4 4.83 11.94 2.97
N LEU A 5 5.57 12.18 1.89
CA LEU A 5 6.55 11.23 1.37
C LEU A 5 7.94 11.63 1.85
N GLY A 6 8.62 10.72 2.54
CA GLY A 6 10.04 10.90 2.88
C GLY A 6 10.93 10.89 1.63
N ALA A 7 12.18 11.35 1.78
CA ALA A 7 13.13 11.43 0.66
C ALA A 7 13.47 10.06 0.03
N VAL A 8 13.31 8.97 0.79
CA VAL A 8 13.59 7.59 0.38
C VAL A 8 12.32 6.75 0.52
N VAL A 9 12.12 5.82 -0.41
CA VAL A 9 11.02 4.84 -0.34
C VAL A 9 11.44 3.71 0.60
N PRO A 10 10.70 3.40 1.68
CA PRO A 10 11.16 2.45 2.69
C PRO A 10 11.12 0.99 2.21
N ASN A 11 10.13 0.61 1.39
CA ASN A 11 10.03 -0.72 0.77
C ASN A 11 9.02 -0.69 -0.41
N GLU A 12 8.97 -1.77 -1.19
CA GLU A 12 8.02 -1.86 -2.33
C GLU A 12 6.55 -1.84 -1.87
N GLY A 13 6.26 -2.34 -0.67
CA GLY A 13 4.93 -2.29 -0.07
C GLY A 13 4.44 -0.86 0.08
N ALA A 14 5.25 0.02 0.68
CA ALA A 14 4.96 1.44 0.83
C ALA A 14 4.81 2.15 -0.53
N ARG A 15 5.69 1.84 -1.49
CA ARG A 15 5.63 2.40 -2.86
C ARG A 15 4.31 2.09 -3.55
N ARG A 16 3.94 0.81 -3.55
CA ARG A 16 2.70 0.33 -4.16
C ARG A 16 1.48 0.83 -3.42
N PHE A 17 1.57 0.95 -2.11
CA PHE A 17 0.46 1.42 -1.30
C PHE A 17 0.15 2.89 -1.56
N ALA A 18 1.18 3.75 -1.61
CA ALA A 18 1.02 5.15 -2.02
C ALA A 18 0.47 5.27 -3.44
N ALA A 19 0.96 4.46 -4.39
CA ALA A 19 0.44 4.45 -5.75
C ALA A 19 -1.04 4.03 -5.83
N TRP A 20 -1.46 3.01 -5.07
CA TRP A 20 -2.85 2.60 -4.98
C TRP A 20 -3.73 3.70 -4.40
N LEU A 21 -3.29 4.35 -3.31
CA LEU A 21 -4.02 5.47 -2.69
C LEU A 21 -4.20 6.65 -3.64
N ASN A 22 -3.22 6.91 -4.52
CA ASN A 22 -3.31 7.95 -5.54
C ASN A 22 -4.19 7.55 -6.74
N ALA A 23 -4.38 6.25 -6.99
CA ALA A 23 -5.16 5.74 -8.10
C ALA A 23 -6.67 5.62 -7.80
N VAL A 24 -7.05 5.52 -6.52
CA VAL A 24 -8.45 5.38 -6.10
C VAL A 24 -8.99 6.66 -5.45
N SER A 25 -10.31 6.81 -5.37
CA SER A 25 -10.89 7.94 -4.64
C SER A 25 -10.63 7.83 -3.13
N SER A 26 -10.48 8.96 -2.44
CA SER A 26 -10.26 8.97 -0.98
C SER A 26 -11.41 8.28 -0.21
N ALA A 27 -12.65 8.37 -0.69
CA ALA A 27 -13.79 7.68 -0.09
C ALA A 27 -13.69 6.15 -0.24
N HIS A 28 -13.22 5.66 -1.40
CA HIS A 28 -12.95 4.23 -1.58
C HIS A 28 -11.84 3.76 -0.65
N ALA A 29 -10.72 4.48 -0.62
CA ALA A 29 -9.58 4.13 0.24
C ALA A 29 -9.98 4.06 1.72
N ALA A 30 -10.67 5.10 2.22
CA ALA A 30 -11.14 5.15 3.60
C ALA A 30 -12.08 3.99 3.94
N LYS A 31 -13.02 3.65 3.04
CA LYS A 31 -13.93 2.51 3.23
C LYS A 31 -13.17 1.18 3.27
N ALA A 32 -12.28 0.93 2.31
CA ALA A 32 -11.55 -0.33 2.19
C ALA A 32 -10.59 -0.57 3.36
N LEU A 33 -9.87 0.47 3.79
CA LEU A 33 -8.90 0.40 4.88
C LEU A 33 -9.55 0.44 6.26
N GLY A 34 -10.60 1.26 6.44
CA GLY A 34 -11.36 1.31 7.68
C GLY A 34 -11.99 -0.04 8.04
N ALA A 35 -12.44 -0.81 7.03
CA ALA A 35 -12.99 -2.16 7.23
C ALA A 35 -11.97 -3.17 7.80
N ILE A 36 -10.67 -2.89 7.69
CA ILE A 36 -9.59 -3.73 8.23
C ILE A 36 -8.85 -3.06 9.40
N GLY A 37 -9.44 -2.01 9.99
CA GLY A 37 -8.86 -1.29 11.13
C GLY A 37 -7.61 -0.46 10.79
N VAL A 38 -7.41 -0.12 9.52
CA VAL A 38 -6.31 0.76 9.08
C VAL A 38 -6.85 2.18 8.94
N ASP A 39 -6.51 3.03 9.90
CA ASP A 39 -6.83 4.47 9.87
C ASP A 39 -5.76 5.30 9.14
N ALA A 40 -5.99 6.62 9.06
CA ALA A 40 -5.07 7.55 8.40
C ALA A 40 -3.68 7.60 9.04
N MET A 41 -3.57 7.44 10.36
CA MET A 41 -2.28 7.43 11.06
C MET A 41 -1.48 6.18 10.71
N HIS A 42 -2.12 5.02 10.65
CA HIS A 42 -1.49 3.78 10.18
C HIS A 42 -1.02 3.91 8.73
N VAL A 43 -1.84 4.52 7.87
CA VAL A 43 -1.46 4.79 6.47
C VAL A 43 -0.20 5.65 6.39
N ASP A 44 -0.18 6.77 7.10
CA ASP A 44 0.96 7.69 7.10
C ASP A 44 2.24 6.99 7.57
N ARG A 45 2.18 6.31 8.72
CA ARG A 45 3.33 5.57 9.28
C ARG A 45 3.81 4.43 8.37
N MET A 46 2.91 3.78 7.64
CA MET A 46 3.28 2.77 6.64
C MET A 46 4.01 3.37 5.43
N ILE A 47 3.62 4.58 5.02
CA ILE A 47 4.21 5.27 3.87
C ILE A 47 5.56 5.86 4.22
N THR A 48 5.70 6.45 5.41
CA THR A 48 6.97 6.99 5.91
C THR A 48 7.95 5.90 6.34
N GLY A 49 7.47 4.67 6.53
CA GLY A 49 8.28 3.52 6.95
C GLY A 49 8.45 3.38 8.46
N GLU A 50 7.81 4.25 9.25
CA GLU A 50 7.76 4.16 10.71
C GLU A 50 6.98 2.93 11.21
N LEU A 51 6.15 2.34 10.34
CA LEU A 51 5.38 1.14 10.62
C LEU A 51 5.51 0.16 9.44
N VAL A 52 6.01 -1.04 9.72
CA VAL A 52 5.86 -2.19 8.81
C VAL A 52 4.73 -3.08 9.35
N PRO A 53 3.66 -3.35 8.58
CA PRO A 53 2.52 -4.13 9.07
C PRO A 53 2.93 -5.54 9.51
N GLY A 54 2.23 -6.08 10.52
CA GLY A 54 2.36 -7.48 10.93
C GLY A 54 1.76 -8.44 9.88
N GLN A 55 2.11 -9.72 9.94
CA GLN A 55 1.75 -10.71 8.91
C GLN A 55 0.26 -10.75 8.58
N ARG A 56 -0.62 -10.80 9.59
CA ARG A 56 -2.08 -10.80 9.39
C ARG A 56 -2.55 -9.52 8.70
N GLN A 57 -2.11 -8.37 9.17
CA GLN A 57 -2.46 -7.08 8.59
C GLN A 57 -1.97 -6.94 7.14
N ARG A 58 -0.81 -7.51 6.79
CA ARG A 58 -0.34 -7.58 5.39
C ARG A 58 -1.31 -8.35 4.50
N PHE A 59 -1.88 -9.46 4.98
CA PHE A 59 -2.89 -10.22 4.23
C PHE A 59 -4.17 -9.39 4.04
N ASP A 60 -4.63 -8.73 5.10
CA ASP A 60 -5.84 -7.90 5.05
C ASP A 60 -5.67 -6.71 4.08
N ILE A 61 -4.52 -6.02 4.12
CA ILE A 61 -4.16 -4.96 3.17
C ILE A 61 -4.12 -5.50 1.74
N ALA A 62 -3.56 -6.69 1.52
CA ALA A 62 -3.52 -7.27 0.19
C ALA A 62 -4.91 -7.53 -0.38
N ARG A 63 -5.86 -7.98 0.45
CA ARG A 63 -7.26 -8.14 0.03
C ARG A 63 -7.95 -6.81 -0.20
N ALA A 64 -7.80 -5.85 0.72
CA ALA A 64 -8.44 -4.53 0.65
C ALA A 64 -7.99 -3.72 -0.57
N THR A 65 -6.74 -3.89 -1.01
CA THR A 65 -6.18 -3.22 -2.19
C THR A 65 -6.39 -3.99 -3.50
N GLY A 66 -7.18 -5.07 -3.48
CA GLY A 66 -7.39 -5.92 -4.67
C GLY A 66 -6.08 -6.51 -5.19
N HIS A 67 -5.15 -6.83 -4.29
CA HIS A 67 -3.82 -7.37 -4.57
C HIS A 67 -2.85 -6.40 -5.29
N ALA A 68 -3.16 -5.09 -5.30
CA ALA A 68 -2.22 -4.07 -5.77
C ALA A 68 -0.95 -4.05 -4.91
N VAL A 69 -1.11 -4.27 -3.59
CA VAL A 69 -0.03 -4.50 -2.61
C VAL A 69 -0.10 -5.95 -2.16
N LEU A 70 1.01 -6.69 -2.20
CA LEU A 70 1.09 -8.08 -1.75
C LEU A 70 1.86 -8.19 -0.44
N VAL A 71 1.63 -9.28 0.29
CA VAL A 71 2.28 -9.57 1.58
C VAL A 71 3.80 -9.46 1.51
N ARG A 72 4.40 -10.00 0.44
CA ARG A 72 5.84 -10.01 0.23
C ARG A 72 6.45 -8.63 -0.01
N ASP A 73 5.67 -7.67 -0.55
CA ASP A 73 6.21 -6.37 -0.96
C ASP A 73 6.73 -5.57 0.25
N TRP A 74 6.13 -5.79 1.43
CA TRP A 74 6.54 -5.18 2.69
C TRP A 74 7.93 -5.59 3.17
N SER A 75 8.52 -6.65 2.58
CA SER A 75 9.87 -7.13 2.93
C SER A 75 10.84 -7.02 1.75
N GLN A 76 10.41 -6.45 0.62
CA GLN A 76 11.22 -6.29 -0.57
C GLN A 76 11.75 -4.86 -0.65
N PRO A 77 13.00 -4.67 -1.12
CA PRO A 77 13.48 -3.35 -1.49
C PRO A 77 12.52 -2.69 -2.49
N ALA A 78 12.38 -1.37 -2.40
CA ALA A 78 11.59 -0.63 -3.37
C ALA A 78 12.22 -0.76 -4.77
N PHE A 79 11.42 -1.10 -5.77
CA PHE A 79 11.89 -1.24 -7.15
C PHE A 79 12.14 0.11 -7.85
N GLY A 80 11.65 1.20 -7.27
CA GLY A 80 11.77 2.55 -7.80
C GLY A 80 11.53 3.60 -6.72
N ARG A 81 11.52 4.86 -7.13
CA ARG A 81 11.30 6.03 -6.28
C ARG A 81 9.80 6.33 -6.17
N TRP A 82 9.48 7.31 -5.32
CA TRP A 82 8.15 7.91 -5.31
C TRP A 82 7.83 8.52 -6.67
N GLY A 83 6.60 8.34 -7.15
CA GLY A 83 6.14 8.88 -8.44
C GLY A 83 6.53 8.03 -9.66
N ASP A 84 7.51 7.14 -9.55
CA ASP A 84 7.81 6.18 -10.62
C ASP A 84 6.58 5.30 -10.92
N PRO A 85 6.32 4.95 -12.18
CA PRO A 85 5.22 4.08 -12.54
C PRO A 85 5.22 2.78 -11.71
N VAL A 86 4.04 2.41 -11.20
CA VAL A 86 3.81 1.12 -10.54
C VAL A 86 2.94 0.28 -11.48
N PRO A 87 3.50 -0.78 -12.11
CA PRO A 87 2.72 -1.63 -12.98
C PRO A 87 1.56 -2.27 -12.23
N ALA A 88 0.35 -2.12 -12.79
CA ALA A 88 -0.84 -2.78 -12.29
C ALA A 88 -0.64 -4.30 -12.30
N ARG A 89 -0.99 -4.96 -11.20
CA ARG A 89 -1.01 -6.42 -11.14
C ARG A 89 -2.37 -6.89 -11.63
N ARG A 90 -2.42 -7.41 -12.86
CA ARG A 90 -3.59 -8.18 -13.31
C ARG A 90 -3.51 -9.55 -12.64
N MET A 91 -4.43 -9.84 -11.73
CA MET A 91 -4.64 -11.23 -11.33
C MET A 91 -5.11 -12.00 -12.55
N ARG A 92 -4.33 -12.99 -12.98
CA ARG A 92 -4.84 -14.03 -13.87
C ARG A 92 -5.82 -14.83 -13.02
N ARG A 93 -7.12 -14.75 -13.30
CA ARG A 93 -8.09 -15.67 -12.68
C ARG A 93 -7.59 -17.08 -12.97
N ALA A 94 -7.38 -17.88 -11.93
CA ALA A 94 -7.26 -19.31 -12.12
C ALA A 94 -8.61 -19.79 -12.66
N ALA A 95 -8.59 -20.42 -13.84
CA ALA A 95 -9.77 -21.01 -14.47
C ALA A 95 -10.13 -22.32 -13.78
#